data_AF-A0A378W5A9-F1
#
_entry.id   AF-A0A378W5A9-F1
#
_cell.length_a   1.000
_cell.length_b   1.000
_cell.length_c   1.000
_cell.angle_alpha   90.00
_cell.angle_beta   90.00
_cell.angle_gamma   90.00
#
_symmetry.space_group_name_H-M   'P 1'
#
loop_
_entity.id
_entity.type
_entity.pdbx_description
1 polymer ?
#
loop_
_entity_poly.entity_id
_entity_poly.type
_entity_poly.pdbx_seq_one_letter_code
_entity_poly.pdbx_strand_id
1 'polypeptide(L)'
;MFSWIGHELEKPCEDRAMPDEPSFVDVVNPTPEEIRVWAYSGAFEPMQDWDLIIADVDNLELLLELAGDPACSAREYLLGSLYCLVGHSDLTDPRLLRTAESARASSDAWIATWGRRVCQAAEHLSDFDRTDWCGWDGFRSNPDG
;
A
#
# COMPACT_ATOMS: atom_id res chain seq x y z
N MET A 1 66.25 5.83 -9.24
CA MET A 1 65.63 6.15 -10.54
C MET A 1 64.23 5.59 -10.51
N PHE A 2 63.24 6.46 -10.70
CA PHE A 2 61.80 6.30 -10.51
C PHE A 2 61.22 5.05 -11.22
N SER A 3 60.37 4.25 -10.54
CA SER A 3 58.90 4.15 -10.73
C SER A 3 58.52 3.64 -12.14
N TRP A 4 57.64 2.65 -12.34
CA TRP A 4 56.21 2.72 -12.00
C TRP A 4 55.58 1.31 -12.03
N ILE A 5 54.81 1.02 -10.98
CA ILE A 5 53.80 -0.04 -10.91
C ILE A 5 52.60 0.47 -11.70
N GLY A 6 52.14 -0.30 -12.69
CA GLY A 6 50.92 -0.01 -13.43
C GLY A 6 49.71 -0.21 -12.51
N HIS A 7 49.13 0.90 -12.07
CA HIS A 7 47.85 0.95 -11.37
C HIS A 7 46.74 0.57 -12.36
N GLU A 8 46.04 -0.52 -12.08
CA GLU A 8 44.69 -0.75 -12.58
C GLU A 8 43.82 0.39 -12.03
N LEU A 9 43.38 1.28 -12.92
CA LEU A 9 42.36 2.27 -12.60
C LEU A 9 41.02 1.53 -12.59
N GLU A 10 40.65 1.03 -11.41
CA GLU A 10 39.26 0.71 -11.11
C GLU A 10 38.41 1.93 -11.46
N LYS A 11 37.46 1.74 -12.39
CA LYS A 11 36.48 2.77 -12.72
C LYS A 11 35.71 3.09 -11.43
N PRO A 12 35.57 4.36 -11.02
CA PRO A 12 34.65 4.69 -9.95
C PRO A 12 33.28 4.17 -10.34
N CYS A 13 32.62 3.43 -9.46
CA CYS A 13 31.18 3.21 -9.59
C CYS A 13 30.56 4.60 -9.80
N GLU A 14 30.04 4.84 -11.01
CA GLU A 14 29.17 5.97 -11.25
C GLU A 14 28.17 6.02 -10.10
N ASP A 15 28.12 7.17 -9.41
CA ASP A 15 27.03 7.55 -8.51
C ASP A 15 25.75 7.37 -9.31
N ARG A 16 25.20 6.16 -9.26
CA ARG A 16 23.84 5.90 -9.65
C ARG A 16 23.06 6.70 -8.64
N ALA A 17 22.60 7.89 -9.05
CA ALA A 17 21.76 8.74 -8.23
C ALA A 17 20.72 7.82 -7.58
N MET A 18 20.88 7.58 -6.28
CA MET A 18 19.83 6.95 -5.52
C MET A 18 18.64 7.88 -5.74
N PRO A 19 17.50 7.38 -6.23
CA PRO A 19 16.33 8.24 -6.36
C PRO A 19 16.15 8.96 -5.02
N ASP A 20 15.96 10.27 -5.07
CA ASP A 20 15.77 11.08 -3.86
C ASP A 20 14.72 10.36 -3.00
N GLU A 21 15.07 10.02 -1.75
CA GLU A 21 14.16 9.34 -0.85
C GLU A 21 12.86 10.16 -0.74
N PRO A 22 11.69 9.51 -0.75
CA PRO A 22 10.43 10.21 -0.58
C PRO A 22 10.46 11.02 0.72
N SER A 23 10.12 12.30 0.63
CA SER A 23 10.08 13.21 1.77
C SER A 23 8.64 13.59 2.09
N PHE A 24 8.37 13.77 3.38
CA PHE A 24 7.04 14.12 3.89
C PHE A 24 7.14 15.43 4.68
N VAL A 25 6.23 16.37 4.42
CA VAL A 25 6.08 17.58 5.23
C VAL A 25 5.62 17.23 6.65
N ASP A 26 4.66 16.32 6.75
CA ASP A 26 4.18 15.73 8.01
C ASP A 26 3.93 14.23 7.80
N VAL A 27 4.80 13.38 8.36
CA VAL A 27 4.77 11.92 8.14
C VAL A 27 3.52 11.24 8.72
N VAL A 28 2.86 11.86 9.72
CA VAL A 28 1.61 11.35 10.31
C VAL A 28 0.36 11.94 9.67
N ASN A 29 0.52 12.84 8.70
CA ASN A 29 -0.56 13.42 7.91
C ASN A 29 -0.09 13.67 6.46
N PRO A 30 0.31 12.60 5.74
CA PRO A 30 0.86 12.72 4.41
C PRO A 30 -0.21 13.15 3.41
N THR A 31 0.16 13.97 2.45
CA THR A 31 -0.70 14.34 1.32
C THR A 31 -0.84 13.16 0.34
N PRO A 32 -1.91 13.12 -0.46
CA PRO A 32 -2.07 12.12 -1.53
C PRO A 32 -0.88 12.02 -2.48
N GLU A 33 -0.24 13.15 -2.79
CA GLU A 33 0.94 13.17 -3.66
C GLU A 33 2.17 12.56 -2.98
N GLU A 34 2.40 12.84 -1.70
CA GLU A 34 3.50 12.24 -0.95
C GLU A 34 3.33 10.72 -0.82
N ILE A 35 2.10 10.24 -0.57
CA ILE A 35 1.79 8.81 -0.57
C ILE A 35 2.10 8.19 -1.93
N ARG A 36 1.71 8.84 -3.04
CA ARG A 36 1.96 8.35 -4.40
C ARG A 36 3.45 8.28 -4.71
N VAL A 37 4.21 9.35 -4.42
CA VAL A 37 5.66 9.38 -4.63
C VAL A 37 6.34 8.26 -3.85
N TRP A 38 5.97 8.08 -2.58
CA TRP A 38 6.47 6.97 -1.77
C TRP A 38 6.10 5.60 -2.37
N ALA A 39 4.85 5.41 -2.79
CA ALA A 39 4.35 4.11 -3.25
C ALA A 39 5.11 3.57 -4.47
N TYR A 40 5.62 4.44 -5.34
CA TYR A 40 6.44 4.04 -6.49
C TYR A 40 7.95 4.08 -6.22
N SER A 41 8.41 4.68 -5.12
CA SER A 41 9.84 4.88 -4.83
C SER A 41 10.62 3.59 -4.56
N GLY A 42 9.96 2.54 -4.05
CA GLY A 42 10.63 1.35 -3.53
C GLY A 42 11.30 1.53 -2.17
N ALA A 43 11.11 2.70 -1.52
CA ALA A 43 11.56 2.94 -0.16
C ALA A 43 10.74 2.11 0.85
N PHE A 44 11.32 1.90 2.03
CA PHE A 44 10.61 1.31 3.16
C PHE A 44 9.55 2.25 3.72
N GLU A 45 8.70 1.74 4.62
CA GLU A 45 7.76 2.57 5.38
C GLU A 45 8.50 3.72 6.10
N PRO A 46 7.98 4.96 6.06
CA PRO A 46 8.63 6.11 6.67
C PRO A 46 8.72 6.04 8.20
N MET A 47 7.81 5.27 8.83
CA MET A 47 7.76 5.06 10.27
C MET A 47 6.98 3.78 10.61
N GLN A 48 7.05 3.35 11.87
CA GLN A 48 6.23 2.26 12.40
C GLN A 48 4.73 2.60 12.29
N ASP A 49 3.91 1.59 12.02
CA ASP A 49 2.45 1.67 11.94
C ASP A 49 1.96 2.63 10.84
N TRP A 50 2.79 2.90 9.82
CA TRP A 50 2.45 3.82 8.74
C TRP A 50 1.30 3.29 7.87
N ASP A 51 1.10 1.98 7.83
CA ASP A 51 -0.07 1.34 7.22
C ASP A 51 -1.37 1.76 7.90
N LEU A 52 -1.36 1.99 9.22
CA LEU A 52 -2.49 2.56 9.96
C LEU A 52 -2.67 4.05 9.69
N ILE A 53 -1.58 4.81 9.53
CA ILE A 53 -1.63 6.24 9.23
C ILE A 53 -2.33 6.52 7.89
N ILE A 54 -1.99 5.76 6.85
CA ILE A 54 -2.58 5.97 5.52
C ILE A 54 -3.96 5.30 5.34
N ALA A 55 -4.32 4.37 6.23
CA ALA A 55 -5.57 3.60 6.21
C ALA A 55 -6.80 4.43 6.64
N ASP A 56 -7.01 5.55 5.96
CA ASP A 56 -8.12 6.48 6.18
C ASP A 56 -9.11 6.44 5.00
N VAL A 57 -10.41 6.62 5.30
CA VAL A 57 -11.47 6.66 4.28
C VAL A 57 -11.27 7.80 3.25
N ASP A 58 -10.58 8.87 3.63
CA ASP A 58 -10.19 9.96 2.73
C ASP A 58 -9.10 9.55 1.73
N ASN A 59 -8.30 8.54 2.06
CA ASN A 59 -7.30 7.95 1.16
C ASN A 59 -7.83 6.75 0.38
N LEU A 60 -9.05 6.26 0.66
CA LEU A 60 -9.56 4.99 0.14
C LEU A 60 -9.44 4.85 -1.39
N GLU A 61 -9.83 5.88 -2.14
CA GLU A 61 -9.75 5.84 -3.61
C GLU A 61 -8.30 5.80 -4.10
N LEU A 62 -7.41 6.57 -3.48
CA LEU A 62 -5.98 6.57 -3.79
C LEU A 62 -5.35 5.21 -3.50
N LEU A 63 -5.66 4.62 -2.34
CA LEU A 63 -5.13 3.31 -1.96
C LEU A 63 -5.55 2.22 -2.95
N LEU A 64 -6.81 2.24 -3.42
CA LEU A 64 -7.30 1.30 -4.43
C LEU A 64 -6.67 1.52 -5.80
N GLU A 65 -6.49 2.77 -6.20
CA GLU A 65 -5.79 3.12 -7.44
C GLU A 65 -4.36 2.55 -7.44
N LEU A 66 -3.59 2.85 -6.38
CA LEU A 66 -2.20 2.45 -6.27
C LEU A 66 -2.04 0.93 -6.07
N ALA A 67 -2.88 0.30 -5.25
CA ALA A 67 -2.86 -1.15 -5.07
C ALA A 67 -3.36 -1.92 -6.30
N GLY A 68 -4.16 -1.27 -7.16
CA GLY A 68 -4.63 -1.83 -8.43
C GLY A 68 -3.62 -1.73 -9.56
N ASP A 69 -2.52 -0.99 -9.40
CA ASP A 69 -1.47 -0.86 -10.40
C ASP A 69 -0.36 -1.92 -10.21
N PRO A 70 -0.16 -2.84 -11.16
CA PRO A 70 0.94 -3.82 -11.10
C PRO A 70 2.35 -3.21 -11.09
N ALA A 71 2.51 -1.94 -11.50
CA ALA A 71 3.79 -1.24 -11.47
C ALA A 71 4.09 -0.56 -10.12
N CYS A 72 3.13 -0.53 -9.20
CA CYS A 72 3.30 0.08 -7.88
C CYS A 72 4.22 -0.77 -6.99
N SER A 73 5.37 -0.20 -6.62
CA SER A 73 6.38 -0.87 -5.78
C SER A 73 5.82 -1.25 -4.40
N ALA A 74 4.93 -0.42 -3.84
CA ALA A 74 4.31 -0.63 -2.54
C ALA A 74 2.97 -1.39 -2.60
N ARG A 75 2.62 -2.01 -3.73
CA ARG A 75 1.31 -2.63 -3.95
C ARG A 75 0.84 -3.55 -2.81
N GLU A 76 1.70 -4.47 -2.37
CA GLU A 76 1.38 -5.43 -1.29
C GLU A 76 1.13 -4.71 0.05
N TYR A 77 1.95 -3.71 0.35
CA TYR A 77 1.81 -2.89 1.55
C TYR A 77 0.44 -2.18 1.57
N LEU A 78 0.09 -1.55 0.45
CA LEU A 78 -1.18 -0.82 0.29
C LEU A 78 -2.40 -1.73 0.37
N LEU A 79 -2.30 -2.96 -0.13
CA LEU A 79 -3.33 -3.99 0.10
C LEU A 79 -3.49 -4.26 1.60
N GLY A 80 -2.39 -4.38 2.35
CA GLY A 80 -2.42 -4.46 3.81
C GLY A 80 -3.13 -3.28 4.48
N SER A 81 -2.81 -2.05 4.06
CA SER A 81 -3.45 -0.83 4.55
C SER A 81 -4.96 -0.79 4.25
N LEU A 82 -5.40 -1.28 3.09
CA LEU A 82 -6.82 -1.39 2.74
C LEU A 82 -7.59 -2.34 3.69
N TYR A 83 -6.98 -3.43 4.16
CA TYR A 83 -7.59 -4.29 5.17
C TYR A 83 -7.58 -3.64 6.55
N CYS A 84 -6.51 -2.95 6.92
CA CYS A 84 -6.45 -2.16 8.15
C CYS A 84 -7.54 -1.09 8.19
N LEU A 85 -7.76 -0.38 7.08
CA LEU A 85 -8.81 0.63 6.93
C LEU A 85 -10.17 0.03 7.28
N VAL A 86 -10.53 -1.09 6.65
CA VAL A 86 -11.82 -1.74 6.89
C VAL A 86 -11.95 -2.22 8.34
N GLY A 87 -10.88 -2.78 8.92
CA GLY A 87 -10.86 -3.24 10.30
C GLY A 87 -11.04 -2.13 11.35
N HIS A 88 -10.84 -0.86 10.98
CA HIS A 88 -11.02 0.31 11.86
C HIS A 88 -12.16 1.24 11.43
N SER A 89 -12.82 0.96 10.31
CA SER A 89 -13.90 1.79 9.78
C SER A 89 -15.28 1.38 10.32
N ASP A 90 -16.23 2.31 10.21
CA ASP A 90 -17.64 1.97 10.28
C ASP A 90 -18.05 1.24 9.00
N LEU A 91 -18.35 -0.06 9.10
CA LEU A 91 -18.79 -0.90 7.98
C LEU A 91 -20.17 -0.50 7.41
N THR A 92 -20.82 0.52 7.99
CA THR A 92 -22.04 1.14 7.44
C THR A 92 -21.76 2.44 6.69
N ASP A 93 -20.51 2.90 6.61
CA ASP A 93 -20.14 4.13 5.89
C ASP A 93 -20.48 4.00 4.39
N PRO A 94 -21.36 4.86 3.84
CA PRO A 94 -21.75 4.79 2.43
C PRO A 94 -20.60 5.05 1.46
N ARG A 95 -19.52 5.75 1.86
CA ARG A 95 -18.32 5.92 1.03
C ARG A 95 -17.62 4.58 0.87
N LEU A 96 -17.34 3.89 1.98
CA LEU A 96 -16.71 2.57 1.98
C LEU A 96 -17.53 1.57 1.16
N LEU A 97 -18.85 1.50 1.39
CA LEU A 97 -19.71 0.55 0.71
C LEU A 97 -19.83 0.79 -0.80
N ARG A 98 -19.99 2.05 -1.24
CA ARG A 98 -20.03 2.36 -2.69
C ARG A 98 -18.71 2.06 -3.38
N THR A 99 -17.60 2.36 -2.71
CA THR A 99 -16.27 2.12 -3.26
C THR A 99 -15.96 0.62 -3.31
N ALA A 100 -16.32 -0.14 -2.28
CA ALA A 100 -16.23 -1.60 -2.26
C ALA A 100 -17.05 -2.25 -3.39
N GLU A 101 -18.30 -1.79 -3.59
CA GLU A 101 -19.15 -2.29 -4.67
C GLU A 101 -18.54 -2.02 -6.05
N SER A 102 -17.94 -0.84 -6.23
CA SER A 102 -17.26 -0.48 -7.48
C SER A 102 -15.98 -1.31 -7.68
N ALA A 103 -15.22 -1.56 -6.61
CA ALA A 103 -14.01 -2.38 -6.63
C ALA A 103 -14.27 -3.82 -7.10
N ARG A 104 -15.45 -4.40 -6.80
CA ARG A 104 -15.85 -5.75 -7.26
C ARG A 104 -15.79 -5.92 -8.78
N ALA A 105 -15.98 -4.84 -9.54
CA ALA A 105 -15.93 -4.83 -11.00
C ALA A 105 -14.52 -4.60 -11.56
N SER A 106 -13.50 -4.46 -10.71
CA SER A 106 -12.12 -4.28 -11.13
C SER A 106 -11.60 -5.47 -11.93
N SER A 107 -10.77 -5.20 -12.93
CA SER A 107 -10.01 -6.23 -13.65
C SER A 107 -8.83 -6.77 -12.84
N ASP A 108 -8.38 -6.03 -11.82
CA ASP A 108 -7.38 -6.51 -10.87
C ASP A 108 -8.04 -7.46 -9.87
N ALA A 109 -7.57 -8.70 -9.82
CA ALA A 109 -8.15 -9.75 -9.00
C ALA A 109 -8.10 -9.45 -7.50
N TRP A 110 -7.07 -8.74 -7.02
CA TRP A 110 -6.95 -8.39 -5.60
C TRP A 110 -7.95 -7.31 -5.21
N ILE A 111 -8.08 -6.27 -6.03
CA ILE A 111 -9.06 -5.19 -5.82
C ILE A 111 -10.48 -5.73 -5.90
N ALA A 112 -10.77 -6.58 -6.89
CA ALA A 112 -12.08 -7.23 -7.02
C ALA A 112 -12.42 -8.08 -5.79
N THR A 113 -11.43 -8.78 -5.24
CA THR A 113 -11.61 -9.66 -4.07
C THR A 113 -11.77 -8.87 -2.79
N TRP A 114 -10.97 -7.82 -2.59
CA TRP A 114 -11.14 -6.89 -1.49
C TRP A 114 -12.56 -6.33 -1.48
N GLY A 115 -13.07 -5.85 -2.62
CA GLY A 115 -14.44 -5.33 -2.74
C GLY A 115 -15.49 -6.38 -2.35
N ARG A 116 -15.36 -7.62 -2.82
CA ARG A 116 -16.28 -8.72 -2.46
C ARG A 116 -16.29 -8.99 -0.95
N ARG A 117 -15.11 -9.03 -0.32
CA ARG A 117 -14.97 -9.31 1.12
C ARG A 117 -15.56 -8.19 1.98
N VAL A 118 -15.34 -6.93 1.59
CA VAL A 118 -15.93 -5.79 2.32
C VAL A 118 -17.45 -5.80 2.22
N CYS A 119 -18.01 -6.04 1.03
CA CYS A 119 -19.46 -6.18 0.87
C CYS A 119 -20.01 -7.35 1.72
N GLN A 120 -19.35 -8.51 1.72
CA GLN A 120 -19.76 -9.65 2.54
C GLN A 120 -19.70 -9.35 4.04
N ALA A 121 -18.65 -8.66 4.51
CA ALA A 121 -18.53 -8.23 5.90
C ALA A 121 -19.66 -7.27 6.29
N ALA A 122 -20.04 -6.35 5.41
CA ALA A 122 -21.14 -5.42 5.64
C ALA A 122 -22.52 -6.11 5.62
N GLU A 123 -22.71 -7.14 4.80
CA GLU A 123 -23.94 -7.94 4.76
C GLU A 123 -24.12 -8.80 6.03
N HIS A 124 -23.01 -9.21 6.65
CA HIS A 124 -22.96 -10.08 7.83
C HIS A 124 -22.33 -9.38 9.05
N LEU A 125 -22.67 -8.11 9.29
CA LEU A 125 -22.13 -7.28 10.38
C LEU A 125 -22.12 -7.94 11.76
N SER A 126 -23.14 -8.76 12.09
CA SER A 126 -23.23 -9.46 13.37
C SER A 126 -22.13 -10.51 13.57
N ASP A 127 -21.57 -10.99 12.47
CA ASP A 127 -20.60 -12.09 12.43
C ASP A 127 -19.19 -11.56 12.11
N PHE A 128 -19.05 -10.25 11.92
CA PHE A 128 -17.76 -9.62 11.63
C PHE A 128 -16.84 -9.68 12.85
N ASP A 129 -15.80 -10.52 12.78
CA ASP A 129 -14.73 -10.55 13.76
C ASP A 129 -13.52 -9.75 13.25
N ARG A 130 -13.27 -8.62 13.91
CA ARG A 130 -12.12 -7.75 13.62
C ARG A 130 -10.79 -8.46 13.79
N THR A 131 -10.69 -9.38 14.74
CA THR A 131 -9.47 -10.15 15.02
C THR A 131 -9.17 -11.09 13.87
N ASP A 132 -10.19 -11.74 13.31
CA ASP A 132 -10.00 -12.61 12.14
C ASP A 132 -9.72 -11.79 10.87
N TRP A 133 -10.37 -10.63 10.73
CA TRP A 133 -10.17 -9.72 9.61
C TRP A 133 -8.73 -9.16 9.54
N CYS A 134 -8.18 -8.74 10.69
CA CYS A 134 -6.86 -8.13 10.77
C CYS A 134 -5.73 -9.11 11.11
N GLY A 135 -6.03 -10.24 11.75
CA GLY A 135 -5.03 -11.07 12.44
C GLY A 135 -4.43 -12.20 11.62
N TRP A 136 -5.00 -12.54 10.47
CA TRP A 136 -4.47 -13.58 9.59
C TRP A 136 -4.03 -12.97 8.27
N ASP A 137 -2.78 -13.23 7.85
CA ASP A 137 -2.28 -12.83 6.52
C ASP A 137 -3.21 -13.31 5.38
N GLY A 138 -4.05 -14.32 5.63
CA GLY A 138 -4.90 -15.00 4.65
C GLY A 138 -5.72 -14.08 3.74
N PHE A 139 -6.41 -13.06 4.27
CA PHE A 139 -7.23 -12.20 3.42
C PHE A 139 -6.36 -11.33 2.50
N ARG A 140 -5.29 -10.74 2.99
CA ARG A 140 -4.41 -9.89 2.16
C ARG A 140 -3.37 -10.68 1.35
N SER A 141 -3.26 -11.99 1.53
CA SER A 141 -2.26 -12.84 0.87
C SER A 141 -2.82 -13.77 -0.21
N ASN A 142 -4.13 -13.83 -0.42
CA ASN A 142 -4.75 -14.64 -1.48
C ASN A 142 -5.92 -13.92 -2.17
N PRO A 143 -5.85 -13.66 -3.50
CA PRO A 143 -6.95 -13.08 -4.26
C PRO A 143 -8.03 -14.11 -4.65
N ASP A 144 -7.75 -15.41 -4.59
CA ASP A 144 -8.72 -16.44 -5.04
C ASP A 144 -9.64 -16.93 -3.92
N GLY A 145 -9.36 -16.58 -2.66
CA GLY A 145 -10.02 -17.15 -1.49
C GLY A 145 -9.04 -17.96 -0.67
#